data_AF-A0A9C9ND13-F1
#
_entry.id   AF-A0A9C9ND13-F1
#
_cell.length_a   1.000
_cell.length_b   1.000
_cell.length_c   1.000
_cell.angle_alpha   90.00
_cell.angle_beta   90.00
_cell.angle_gamma   90.00
#
_symmetry.space_group_name_H-M   'P 1'
#
loop_
_entity.id
_entity.type
_entity.pdbx_description
1 polymer ?
#
loop_
_entity_poly.entity_id
_entity_poly.type
_entity_poly.pdbx_seq_one_letter_code
_entity_poly.pdbx_strand_id
1 'polypeptide(L)' 'MSILVDKNTKIIVQGLTGKTGSFHTEQALAYHGTQMVAGTHPKKGGETWQGSADGRAVELPIFASVAEAKAKTGADAS' A
#
# COMPACT_ATOMS: atom_id res chain seq x y z
N MET A 1 20.44 11.42 -1.10
CA MET A 1 19.75 11.87 -2.32
C MET A 1 19.39 10.64 -3.11
N SER A 2 18.11 10.40 -3.28
CA SER A 2 17.56 9.38 -4.18
C SER A 2 17.05 10.06 -5.46
N ILE A 3 16.96 9.31 -6.55
CA ILE A 3 16.58 9.87 -7.87
C ILE A 3 15.06 9.88 -8.07
N LEU A 4 14.37 8.83 -7.60
CA LEU A 4 12.94 8.61 -7.90
C LEU A 4 12.04 8.52 -6.66
N VAL A 5 12.51 7.90 -5.58
CA VAL A 5 11.70 7.65 -4.37
C VAL A 5 12.45 8.08 -3.13
N ASP A 6 11.77 8.69 -2.17
CA ASP A 6 12.33 9.10 -0.89
C ASP A 6 11.36 8.80 0.26
N LYS A 7 11.71 9.28 1.46
CA LYS A 7 10.93 9.05 2.69
C LYS A 7 9.52 9.66 2.68
N ASN A 8 9.21 10.53 1.72
CA ASN A 8 7.91 11.18 1.54
C ASN A 8 7.08 10.50 0.45
N THR A 9 7.65 9.52 -0.27
CA THR A 9 6.97 8.80 -1.35
C THR A 9 5.86 7.94 -0.76
N LYS A 10 4.64 8.14 -1.27
CA LYS A 10 3.43 7.44 -0.86
C LYS A 10 3.09 6.37 -1.88
N ILE A 11 3.11 5.13 -1.42
CA ILE A 11 3.08 3.95 -2.28
C ILE A 11 1.72 3.27 -2.17
N ILE A 12 1.15 2.88 -3.31
CA ILE A 12 0.03 1.93 -3.38
C ILE A 12 0.49 0.58 -3.91
N VAL A 13 -0.22 -0.50 -3.61
CA VAL A 13 0.10 -1.82 -4.16
C VAL A 13 -1.05 -2.35 -4.99
N GLN A 14 -0.78 -2.60 -6.27
CA GLN A 14 -1.74 -3.23 -7.17
C GLN A 14 -1.79 -4.73 -6.92
N GLY A 15 -2.97 -5.26 -6.58
CA GLY A 15 -3.09 -6.67 -6.18
C GLY A 15 -2.67 -6.92 -4.72
N LEU A 16 -2.87 -5.93 -3.84
CA LEU A 16 -2.54 -6.01 -2.41
C LEU A 16 -3.07 -7.28 -1.74
N THR A 17 -4.28 -7.71 -2.08
CA THR A 17 -4.89 -8.90 -1.44
C THR A 17 -4.34 -10.24 -1.94
N GLY A 18 -3.39 -10.25 -2.88
CA GLY A 18 -2.73 -11.46 -3.34
C GLY A 18 -1.64 -11.92 -2.35
N LYS A 19 -1.27 -13.20 -2.37
CA LYS A 19 -0.23 -13.75 -1.47
C LYS A 19 1.08 -12.95 -1.51
N THR A 20 1.57 -12.66 -2.72
CA THR A 20 2.81 -11.92 -2.93
C THR A 20 2.67 -10.44 -2.59
N GLY A 21 1.50 -9.84 -2.91
CA GLY A 21 1.20 -8.44 -2.62
C GLY A 21 1.17 -8.18 -1.12
N SER A 22 0.43 -8.98 -0.36
CA SER A 22 0.39 -8.92 1.10
C SER A 22 1.78 -9.10 1.69
N PHE A 23 2.51 -10.14 1.29
CA PHE A 23 3.84 -10.44 1.85
C PHE A 23 4.83 -9.28 1.66
N HIS A 24 4.95 -8.73 0.44
CA HIS A 24 5.89 -7.63 0.22
C HIS A 24 5.42 -6.31 0.84
N THR A 25 4.10 -6.12 0.99
CA THR A 25 3.56 -4.94 1.68
C THR A 25 3.90 -4.98 3.17
N GLU A 26 3.77 -6.14 3.82
CA GLU A 26 4.18 -6.34 5.22
C GLU A 26 5.68 -6.09 5.40
N GLN A 27 6.51 -6.66 4.53
CA GLN A 27 7.96 -6.44 4.57
C GLN A 27 8.33 -4.97 4.32
N ALA A 28 7.64 -4.29 3.41
CA ALA A 28 7.88 -2.88 3.14
C ALA A 28 7.46 -1.99 4.31
N LEU A 29 6.29 -2.25 4.91
CA LEU A 29 5.83 -1.56 6.12
C LEU A 29 6.80 -1.77 7.31
N ALA A 30 7.36 -2.97 7.44
CA ALA A 30 8.40 -3.29 8.42
C ALA A 30 9.74 -2.59 8.14
N TYR A 31 9.97 -2.19 6.88
CA TYR A 31 11.17 -1.46 6.49
C TYR A 31 11.05 0.02 6.89
N HIS A 32 11.20 0.27 8.20
CA HIS A 32 11.29 1.54 8.91
C HIS A 32 11.08 2.80 8.06
N GLY A 33 9.82 3.20 7.88
CA GLY A 33 9.44 4.49 7.29
C GLY A 33 8.91 4.43 5.87
N THR A 34 8.79 3.25 5.25
CA THR A 34 8.06 3.12 3.98
C THR A 34 6.59 3.48 4.16
N GLN A 35 6.09 4.41 3.34
CA GLN A 35 4.73 4.91 3.43
C GLN A 35 3.78 4.18 2.47
N MET A 36 3.39 2.96 2.84
CA MET A 36 2.27 2.28 2.16
C MET A 36 0.96 2.95 2.57
N VAL A 37 0.19 3.44 1.59
CA VAL A 37 -1.03 4.24 1.84
C VAL A 37 -2.32 3.55 1.41
N ALA A 38 -2.27 2.59 0.48
CA ALA A 38 -3.43 1.80 0.06
C ALA A 38 -3.05 0.60 -0.82
N GLY A 39 -4.02 -0.25 -1.12
CA GLY A 39 -3.95 -1.23 -2.21
C GLY A 39 -5.05 -1.05 -3.24
N THR A 40 -4.93 -1.75 -4.36
CA THR A 40 -6.02 -1.86 -5.34
C THR A 40 -6.41 -3.30 -5.60
N HIS A 41 -7.71 -3.53 -5.73
CA HIS A 41 -8.27 -4.80 -6.17
C HIS A 41 -9.65 -4.57 -6.84
N PRO A 42 -9.84 -4.88 -8.13
CA PRO A 42 -11.05 -4.52 -8.88
C PRO A 42 -12.37 -5.01 -8.28
N LYS A 43 -12.34 -6.15 -7.57
CA LYS A 43 -13.54 -6.76 -6.97
C LYS A 43 -13.72 -6.50 -5.47
N LYS A 44 -12.73 -5.87 -4.82
CA LYS A 44 -12.67 -5.69 -3.36
C LYS A 44 -12.48 -4.22 -2.97
N GLY A 45 -12.81 -3.30 -3.88
CA GLY A 45 -12.77 -1.87 -3.59
C GLY A 45 -13.76 -1.52 -2.48
N GLY A 46 -13.32 -0.72 -1.51
CA GLY A 46 -14.07 -0.36 -0.30
C GLY A 46 -13.79 -1.26 0.90
N GLU A 47 -13.08 -2.37 0.72
CA GLU A 47 -12.63 -3.21 1.84
C GLU A 47 -11.34 -2.66 2.47
N THR A 48 -10.99 -3.19 3.63
CA THR A 48 -9.73 -2.90 4.33
C THR A 48 -8.86 -4.15 4.35
N TRP A 49 -7.61 -4.01 3.88
CA TRP A 49 -6.59 -5.04 4.03
C TRP A 49 -6.04 -5.00 5.44
N GLN A 50 -5.89 -6.17 6.07
CA GLN A 50 -5.26 -6.34 7.37
C GLN A 50 -3.98 -7.15 7.20
N GLY A 51 -2.89 -6.67 7.79
CA GLY A 51 -1.62 -7.39 7.83
C GLY A 51 -0.85 -7.08 9.11
N SER A 52 0.36 -7.60 9.19
CA SER A 52 1.25 -7.37 10.33
C SER A 52 2.60 -6.85 9.86
N ALA A 53 3.07 -5.76 10.48
CA ALA A 53 4.40 -5.22 10.25
C ALA A 53 5.06 -4.92 11.59
N ASP A 54 6.29 -5.39 11.79
CA ASP A 54 7.04 -5.24 13.06
C ASP A 54 6.25 -5.65 14.31
N GLY A 55 5.45 -6.71 14.21
CA GLY A 55 4.61 -7.21 15.30
C GLY A 55 3.39 -6.35 15.62
N ARG A 56 3.07 -5.35 14.79
CA ARG A 56 1.87 -4.51 14.91
C ARG A 56 0.89 -4.81 13.79
N ALA A 57 -0.38 -4.86 14.14
CA ALA A 57 -1.45 -4.91 13.14
C ALA A 57 -1.47 -3.60 12.35
N VAL A 58 -1.54 -3.69 11.03
CA VAL A 58 -1.63 -2.55 10.13
C VAL A 58 -2.82 -2.77 9.21
N GLU A 59 -3.54 -1.67 8.96
CA GLU A 59 -4.69 -1.65 8.07
C GLU A 59 -4.44 -0.70 6.90
N LEU A 60 -4.78 -1.12 5.69
CA LEU A 60 -4.69 -0.30 4.48
C LEU A 60 -6.01 -0.35 3.70
N PRO A 61 -6.54 0.79 3.23
CA PRO A 61 -7.74 0.78 2.42
C PRO A 61 -7.48 0.13 1.05
N ILE A 62 -8.47 -0.59 0.54
CA ILE A 62 -8.44 -1.18 -0.81
C ILE A 62 -9.39 -0.38 -1.70
N PHE A 63 -8.89 0.06 -2.85
CA PHE A 63 -9.68 0.76 -3.86
C PHE A 63 -9.93 -0.11 -5.09
N ALA A 64 -11.01 0.17 -5.83
CA ALA A 64 -11.34 -0.60 -7.03
C ALA A 64 -10.40 -0.27 -8.20
N SER A 65 -9.84 0.95 -8.21
CA SER A 65 -8.95 1.42 -9.28
C SER A 65 -7.76 2.22 -8.75
N VAL A 66 -6.69 2.28 -9.56
CA VAL A 66 -5.51 3.13 -9.28
C VAL A 66 -5.89 4.62 -9.27
N ALA A 67 -6.79 5.04 -10.15
CA ALA A 67 -7.25 6.43 -10.23
C ALA A 67 -7.93 6.87 -8.91
N GLU A 68 -8.79 6.02 -8.37
CA GLU A 68 -9.46 6.25 -7.09
C GLU A 68 -8.45 6.28 -5.93
N ALA A 69 -7.56 5.29 -5.87
CA ALA A 69 -6.52 5.22 -4.85
C ALA A 69 -5.66 6.49 -4.83
N LYS A 70 -5.18 6.92 -6.00
CA LYS A 70 -4.39 8.15 -6.16
C LYS A 70 -5.17 9.38 -5.69
N ALA A 71 -6.43 9.51 -6.08
CA ALA A 71 -7.25 10.67 -5.69
C ALA A 71 -7.49 10.75 -4.18
N LYS A 72 -7.61 9.60 -3.49
CA LYS A 72 -7.90 9.54 -2.06
C LYS A 72 -6.66 9.63 -1.16
N THR A 73 -5.53 9.08 -1.59
CA THR A 73 -4.31 9.01 -0.77
C THR A 73 -3.21 9.98 -1.22
N GLY A 74 -3.32 10.50 -2.45
CA GLY A 74 -2.29 11.30 -3.09
C GLY A 74 -1.01 10.51 -3.36
N ALA A 75 -1.12 9.20 -3.62
CA ALA A 75 0.01 8.34 -3.95
C ALA A 75 0.75 8.82 -5.20
N ASP A 76 2.08 8.69 -5.16
CA ASP A 76 3.01 9.08 -6.23
C ASP A 76 3.87 7.91 -6.74
N ALA A 77 3.76 6.73 -6.12
CA ALA A 77 4.33 5.46 -6.59
C ALA A 77 3.33 4.28 -6.45
N SER A 78 3.50 3.22 -7.26
CA SER A 78 2.60 2.05 -7.29
C SER A 78 3.28 0.72 -7.58
#